data_AF-A0A954SK65-F1
#
_entry.id   AF-A0A954SK65-F1
#
_cell.length_a   1.000
_cell.length_b   1.000
_cell.length_c   1.000
_cell.angle_alpha   90.00
_cell.angle_beta   90.00
_cell.angle_gamma   90.00
#
_symmetry.space_group_name_H-M   'P 1'
#
loop_
_entity.id
_entity.type
_entity.pdbx_description
1 polymer ?
#
loop_
_entity_poly.entity_id
_entity_poly.type
_entity_poly.pdbx_seq_one_letter_code
_entity_poly.pdbx_strand_id
1 'polypeptide(L)'
;MSTLSRISTVHVILIATTFSTFAVGEDWQHGEKILGVSEAPADAPLRRHQDCPWFDISNIRKSSSRFGRSGIAFDFKGDQDPDLSTNLIIVLKDRNGKHQTHAWLSSPVSQQKTGTIQLESFFSGFGREQFEDVEVWIEFRDVFSQDDTRFKVSNSLTMGNVGVITYAREWNPREREKVDSLLKSRRPPGDPPSGLQLAAADTLLVPGMPIQAGWMGKWEPAEVISVHANGYVLVKYDPKLSIVLMPRTRSWIAVAPETLKIAAESPEKFKPSVSVRPGGYAVIPPNFVQVDEDTPLLPGTPLKMESGLRWEDVTLIQVTEGGNLQIKRKSPPFRHRSKDLVQRSQVMIEKVTLEKLKQPGAEKEFAFLLEAAENSDSFTDDNHFGFGLHGARGLRKSHYPINIPIPSSAVLLTDEMPVKVGTKLGACWGHSWYDVTVKDIDADGNLIIGWDGYSDGWDGVMDRDQLVIKKTVLAKLEEDQPKKMAKAPPASSKPKDADKPQTGDRFRLVLKSHGNRKIPVTKVVVDITGIDLKEAGEYVDSCPITLKQNLSKQDAESLRKKLESAGAEVALELQ
;
A
#
# COMPACT_ATOMS: atom_id res chain seq x y z
N MET A 1 78.46 -22.40 -7.05
CA MET A 1 78.74 -21.07 -7.65
C MET A 1 77.38 -20.49 -8.03
N SER A 2 76.84 -19.44 -7.43
CA SER A 2 77.34 -18.41 -6.52
C SER A 2 76.32 -18.10 -5.43
N THR A 3 76.90 -17.88 -4.28
CA THR A 3 76.43 -17.57 -2.93
C THR A 3 75.77 -16.20 -2.76
N LEU A 4 74.98 -16.08 -1.67
CA LEU A 4 74.80 -14.90 -0.79
C LEU A 4 74.12 -13.65 -1.40
N SER A 5 73.40 -12.78 -0.69
CA SER A 5 72.72 -12.75 0.62
C SER A 5 72.10 -11.35 0.74
N ARG A 6 70.98 -11.23 1.46
CA ARG A 6 70.70 -10.17 2.46
C ARG A 6 70.51 -8.71 1.93
N ILE A 7 69.63 -7.82 2.40
CA ILE A 7 68.93 -7.48 3.67
C ILE A 7 67.86 -6.43 3.20
N SER A 8 66.58 -6.41 3.62
CA SER A 8 66.10 -5.87 4.90
C SER A 8 64.62 -6.20 5.17
N THR A 9 64.38 -6.51 6.43
CA THR A 9 63.17 -6.75 7.24
C THR A 9 62.08 -5.68 7.15
N VAL A 10 60.78 -6.05 7.16
CA VAL A 10 59.81 -5.95 8.31
C VAL A 10 58.50 -6.66 7.92
N HIS A 11 58.11 -7.67 8.70
CA HIS A 11 56.76 -8.23 8.74
C HIS A 11 55.89 -7.35 9.64
N VAL A 12 54.78 -6.83 9.12
CA VAL A 12 53.53 -6.63 9.89
C VAL A 12 52.39 -7.08 8.99
N ILE A 13 51.77 -8.18 9.39
CA ILE A 13 50.54 -8.73 8.83
C ILE A 13 49.41 -7.75 9.19
N LEU A 14 48.91 -6.99 8.20
CA LEU A 14 47.68 -6.23 8.36
C LEU A 14 46.52 -7.08 7.85
N ILE A 15 45.65 -7.46 8.78
CA ILE A 15 44.36 -8.12 8.53
C ILE A 15 43.48 -7.12 7.78
N ALA A 16 43.34 -7.30 6.47
CA ALA A 16 42.36 -6.59 5.66
C ALA A 16 41.14 -7.49 5.48
N THR A 17 40.08 -7.06 6.15
CA THR A 17 38.66 -7.40 6.06
C THR A 17 38.25 -8.16 4.80
N THR A 18 37.76 -9.37 5.00
CA THR A 18 36.98 -10.15 4.02
C THR A 18 35.70 -9.40 3.67
N PHE A 19 35.70 -8.67 2.56
CA PHE A 19 34.50 -8.50 1.75
C PHE A 19 34.40 -9.75 0.87
N SER A 20 33.42 -10.59 1.16
CA SER A 20 32.97 -11.65 0.26
C SER A 20 32.53 -11.01 -1.05
N THR A 21 33.41 -11.06 -2.05
CA THR A 21 33.06 -10.94 -3.45
C THR A 21 32.07 -12.05 -3.77
N PHE A 22 30.77 -11.69 -3.83
CA PHE A 22 29.87 -12.44 -4.68
C PHE A 22 30.43 -12.32 -6.10
N ALA A 23 30.93 -13.44 -6.62
CA ALA A 23 31.19 -13.58 -8.05
C ALA A 23 29.87 -13.30 -8.78
N VAL A 24 29.73 -12.09 -9.30
CA VAL A 24 28.74 -11.78 -10.31
C VAL A 24 29.23 -12.49 -11.55
N GLY A 25 28.59 -13.62 -11.90
CA GLY A 25 28.91 -14.35 -13.12
C GLY A 25 28.84 -13.40 -14.32
N GLU A 26 29.87 -13.43 -15.15
CA GLU A 26 30.10 -12.51 -16.28
C GLU A 26 29.14 -12.69 -17.48
N ASP A 27 28.08 -13.49 -17.37
CA ASP A 27 27.32 -13.96 -18.56
C ASP A 27 25.97 -13.24 -18.84
N TRP A 28 25.64 -12.13 -18.18
CA TRP A 28 24.26 -11.58 -18.20
C TRP A 28 24.03 -10.28 -19.00
N GLN A 29 25.00 -9.80 -19.78
CA GLN A 29 24.87 -8.55 -20.54
C GLN A 29 25.17 -8.69 -22.05
N HIS A 30 24.59 -9.69 -22.71
CA HIS A 30 24.58 -9.69 -24.17
C HIS A 30 23.42 -8.82 -24.66
N GLY A 31 23.71 -7.69 -25.30
CA GLY A 31 22.68 -6.86 -25.91
C GLY A 31 22.13 -7.50 -27.18
N GLU A 32 20.82 -7.40 -27.38
CA GLU A 32 20.19 -7.79 -28.66
C GLU A 32 20.69 -6.88 -29.78
N LYS A 33 20.89 -7.50 -30.94
CA LYS A 33 21.16 -6.78 -32.18
C LYS A 33 19.94 -5.94 -32.56
N ILE A 34 20.07 -4.62 -32.46
CA ILE A 34 19.03 -3.70 -32.92
C ILE A 34 19.04 -3.65 -34.45
N LEU A 35 17.87 -3.78 -35.06
CA LEU A 35 17.71 -3.68 -36.52
C LEU A 35 17.15 -2.31 -36.89
N GLY A 36 17.68 -1.72 -37.97
CA GLY A 36 17.06 -0.55 -38.59
C GLY A 36 15.74 -0.94 -39.25
N VAL A 37 14.73 -0.07 -39.20
CA VAL A 37 13.42 -0.31 -39.86
C VAL A 37 13.58 -0.66 -41.36
N SER A 38 14.58 -0.10 -42.04
CA SER A 38 14.90 -0.39 -43.44
C SER A 38 15.58 -1.75 -43.68
N GLU A 39 16.23 -2.31 -42.66
CA GLU A 39 16.97 -3.58 -42.74
C GLU A 39 16.18 -4.75 -42.14
N ALA A 40 15.07 -4.44 -41.45
CA ALA A 40 14.21 -5.43 -40.84
C ALA A 40 13.35 -6.15 -41.90
N PRO A 41 13.05 -7.45 -41.70
CA PRO A 41 12.21 -8.22 -42.64
C PRO A 41 10.84 -7.55 -42.84
N ALA A 42 10.36 -7.55 -44.09
CA ALA A 42 9.08 -6.94 -44.46
C ALA A 42 7.87 -7.53 -43.73
N ASP A 43 8.00 -8.73 -43.15
CA ASP A 43 6.93 -9.46 -42.47
C ASP A 43 6.94 -9.34 -40.94
N ALA A 44 8.01 -8.88 -40.28
CA ALA A 44 7.98 -8.65 -38.82
C ALA A 44 9.23 -7.95 -38.27
N PRO A 45 9.24 -6.62 -38.15
CA PRO A 45 10.37 -5.92 -37.56
C PRO A 45 10.31 -5.97 -36.00
N LEU A 46 9.13 -5.98 -35.36
CA LEU A 46 8.95 -6.24 -33.92
C LEU A 46 8.30 -7.62 -33.70
N ARG A 47 9.10 -8.68 -33.59
CA ARG A 47 8.54 -10.00 -33.25
C ARG A 47 8.12 -10.05 -31.78
N ARG A 48 7.01 -10.75 -31.55
CA ARG A 48 6.65 -11.32 -30.25
C ARG A 48 7.82 -12.15 -29.74
N HIS A 49 8.30 -11.89 -28.52
CA HIS A 49 9.24 -12.80 -27.89
C HIS A 49 8.57 -14.18 -27.77
N GLN A 50 9.28 -15.28 -28.03
CA GLN A 50 8.65 -16.62 -28.03
C GLN A 50 7.92 -16.90 -26.71
N ASP A 51 8.47 -16.37 -25.61
CA ASP A 51 7.96 -16.51 -24.25
C ASP A 51 6.91 -15.46 -23.84
N CYS A 52 6.63 -14.43 -24.66
CA CYS A 52 5.61 -13.41 -24.37
C CYS A 52 4.39 -13.58 -25.31
N PRO A 53 3.29 -14.19 -24.89
CA PRO A 53 2.23 -14.62 -25.80
C PRO A 53 1.19 -13.55 -26.15
N TRP A 54 1.35 -12.29 -25.75
CA TRP A 54 0.20 -11.37 -25.64
C TRP A 54 -0.09 -10.51 -26.88
N PHE A 55 0.90 -10.17 -27.72
CA PHE A 55 0.70 -9.34 -28.90
C PHE A 55 1.85 -9.44 -29.91
N ASP A 56 1.53 -9.21 -31.19
CA ASP A 56 2.45 -9.01 -32.29
C ASP A 56 2.44 -7.53 -32.71
N ILE A 57 3.59 -6.98 -33.12
CA ILE A 57 3.70 -5.60 -33.62
C ILE A 57 4.40 -5.58 -34.97
N SER A 58 3.97 -4.69 -35.86
CA SER A 58 4.50 -4.58 -37.21
C SER A 58 4.42 -3.15 -37.73
N ASN A 59 5.01 -2.91 -38.91
CA ASN A 59 4.82 -1.68 -39.68
C ASN A 59 5.14 -0.38 -38.92
N ILE A 60 6.25 -0.36 -38.15
CA ILE A 60 6.73 0.90 -37.57
C ILE A 60 7.07 1.88 -38.69
N ARG A 61 6.49 3.07 -38.62
CA ARG A 61 6.66 4.11 -39.64
C ARG A 61 6.60 5.50 -39.02
N LYS A 62 7.28 6.46 -39.65
CA LYS A 62 7.03 7.88 -39.39
C LYS A 62 5.57 8.17 -39.73
N SER A 63 4.87 8.84 -38.83
CA SER A 63 3.50 9.31 -39.05
C SER A 63 3.43 10.83 -38.87
N SER A 64 2.43 11.44 -39.46
CA SER A 64 2.08 12.84 -39.21
C SER A 64 0.63 12.92 -38.74
N SER A 65 0.39 13.68 -37.68
CA SER A 65 -0.97 13.97 -37.24
C SER A 65 -1.67 14.88 -38.25
N ARG A 66 -3.00 14.98 -38.15
CA ARG A 66 -3.79 15.96 -38.92
C ARG A 66 -3.36 17.42 -38.72
N PHE A 67 -2.59 17.70 -37.67
CA PHE A 67 -2.04 19.01 -37.34
C PHE A 67 -0.57 19.17 -37.76
N GLY A 68 -0.04 18.26 -38.59
CA GLY A 68 1.34 18.32 -39.10
C GLY A 68 2.42 17.96 -38.07
N ARG A 69 2.05 17.44 -36.89
CA ARG A 69 3.03 16.98 -35.89
C ARG A 69 3.63 15.63 -36.29
N SER A 70 4.94 15.51 -36.26
CA SER A 70 5.67 14.25 -36.45
C SER A 70 5.37 13.28 -35.31
N GLY A 71 5.25 12.00 -35.66
CA GLY A 71 4.94 10.90 -34.75
C GLY A 71 5.48 9.57 -35.27
N ILE A 72 5.21 8.52 -34.52
CA ILE A 72 5.46 7.13 -34.91
C ILE A 72 4.13 6.39 -34.93
N ALA A 73 3.88 5.64 -36.00
CA ALA A 73 2.77 4.70 -36.05
C ALA A 73 3.30 3.28 -36.15
N PHE A 74 2.57 2.33 -35.58
CA PHE A 74 2.81 0.90 -35.74
C PHE A 74 1.51 0.13 -35.62
N ASP A 75 1.45 -1.04 -36.24
CA ASP A 75 0.29 -1.90 -36.24
C ASP A 75 0.47 -2.99 -35.18
N PHE A 76 -0.59 -3.35 -34.45
CA PHE A 76 -0.57 -4.39 -33.44
C PHE A 76 -1.63 -5.45 -33.72
N LYS A 77 -1.38 -6.66 -33.23
CA LYS A 77 -2.31 -7.78 -33.18
C LYS A 77 -2.21 -8.44 -31.81
N GLY A 78 -3.23 -8.26 -30.97
CA GLY A 78 -3.32 -8.91 -29.67
C GLY A 78 -3.68 -10.40 -29.77
N ASP A 79 -3.39 -11.15 -28.71
CA ASP A 79 -3.93 -12.50 -28.52
C ASP A 79 -5.48 -12.48 -28.53
N GLN A 80 -6.10 -13.63 -28.76
CA GLN A 80 -7.56 -13.77 -28.84
C GLN A 80 -8.27 -13.46 -27.51
N ASP A 81 -7.55 -13.33 -26.40
CA ASP A 81 -8.08 -13.12 -25.04
C ASP A 81 -7.71 -11.73 -24.45
N PRO A 82 -8.69 -10.82 -24.27
CA PRO A 82 -8.47 -9.42 -23.85
C PRO A 82 -8.34 -9.17 -22.33
N ASP A 83 -8.43 -10.18 -21.45
CA ASP A 83 -8.43 -9.93 -19.97
C ASP A 83 -7.06 -9.73 -19.34
N LEU A 84 -6.01 -9.91 -20.12
CA LEU A 84 -4.70 -9.40 -19.76
C LEU A 84 -4.70 -7.92 -20.12
N SER A 85 -5.28 -7.08 -19.24
CA SER A 85 -5.03 -5.65 -19.23
C SER A 85 -3.53 -5.45 -18.95
N THR A 86 -2.70 -5.68 -19.96
CA THR A 86 -1.26 -5.63 -19.85
C THR A 86 -0.88 -4.17 -19.79
N ASN A 87 -0.20 -3.75 -18.72
CA ASN A 87 0.44 -2.44 -18.66
C ASN A 87 1.70 -2.49 -19.51
N LEU A 88 1.49 -2.60 -20.81
CA LEU A 88 2.55 -2.56 -21.78
C LEU A 88 2.93 -1.12 -21.96
N ILE A 89 4.23 -0.90 -21.91
CA ILE A 89 4.82 0.39 -22.08
C ILE A 89 5.67 0.33 -23.31
N ILE A 90 5.44 1.28 -24.21
CA ILE A 90 6.37 1.52 -25.31
C ILE A 90 7.49 2.37 -24.75
N VAL A 91 8.71 1.87 -24.90
CA VAL A 91 9.91 2.61 -24.52
C VAL A 91 10.51 3.24 -25.76
N LEU A 92 10.70 4.55 -25.69
CA LEU A 92 11.40 5.33 -26.70
C LEU A 92 12.69 5.86 -26.08
N LYS A 93 13.83 5.49 -26.67
CA LYS A 93 15.16 5.90 -26.20
C LYS A 93 15.90 6.70 -27.26
N ASP A 94 16.44 7.85 -26.85
CA ASP A 94 17.24 8.73 -27.70
C ASP A 94 18.74 8.36 -27.75
N ARG A 95 19.48 8.99 -28.67
CA ARG A 95 20.93 8.78 -28.91
C ARG A 95 21.82 8.86 -27.66
N ASN A 96 21.39 9.54 -26.59
CA ASN A 96 22.18 9.74 -25.37
C ASN A 96 21.73 8.84 -24.21
N GLY A 97 20.70 7.99 -24.42
CA GLY A 97 20.10 7.15 -23.39
C GLY A 97 19.51 7.93 -22.21
N LYS A 98 19.33 9.25 -22.37
CA LYS A 98 18.98 10.18 -21.28
C LYS A 98 17.47 10.37 -21.16
N HIS A 99 16.73 10.10 -22.23
CA HIS A 99 15.27 10.20 -22.25
C HIS A 99 14.65 8.82 -22.46
N GLN A 100 14.01 8.31 -21.40
CA GLN A 100 13.07 7.19 -21.47
C GLN A 100 11.67 7.79 -21.39
N THR A 101 10.92 7.77 -22.49
CA THR A 101 9.49 8.06 -22.42
C THR A 101 8.73 6.75 -22.38
N HIS A 102 7.92 6.58 -21.33
CA HIS A 102 7.02 5.45 -21.16
C HIS A 102 5.62 5.87 -21.60
N ALA A 103 5.19 5.40 -22.76
CA ALA A 103 3.81 5.59 -23.21
C ALA A 103 2.98 4.36 -22.82
N TRP A 104 1.95 4.58 -22.00
CA TRP A 104 0.99 3.54 -21.65
C TRP A 104 0.15 3.19 -22.87
N LEU A 105 0.08 1.90 -23.21
CA LEU A 105 -0.95 1.42 -24.13
C LEU A 105 -2.31 1.58 -23.43
N SER A 106 -3.19 2.38 -24.01
CA SER A 106 -4.50 2.70 -23.41
C SER A 106 -5.42 1.48 -23.40
N SER A 107 -6.40 1.46 -22.48
CA SER A 107 -7.39 0.37 -22.36
C SER A 107 -8.10 -0.01 -23.68
N PRO A 108 -8.43 0.93 -24.60
CA PRO A 108 -8.98 0.58 -25.92
C PRO A 108 -8.08 -0.33 -26.76
N VAL A 109 -6.75 -0.19 -26.67
CA VAL A 109 -5.78 -1.08 -27.36
C VAL A 109 -5.86 -2.49 -26.77
N SER A 110 -5.96 -2.62 -25.44
CA SER A 110 -6.08 -3.93 -24.77
C SER A 110 -7.39 -4.67 -25.09
N GLN A 111 -8.44 -3.95 -25.51
CA GLN A 111 -9.73 -4.52 -25.88
C GLN A 111 -9.83 -4.85 -27.38
N GLN A 112 -8.89 -4.36 -28.20
CA GLN A 112 -8.87 -4.59 -29.65
C GLN A 112 -7.95 -5.77 -30.00
N LYS A 113 -8.40 -6.64 -30.90
CA LYS A 113 -7.59 -7.77 -31.40
C LYS A 113 -6.53 -7.34 -32.41
N THR A 114 -6.78 -6.26 -33.14
CA THR A 114 -5.85 -5.68 -34.13
C THR A 114 -6.10 -4.19 -34.26
N GLY A 115 -5.08 -3.41 -34.56
CA GLY A 115 -5.24 -1.98 -34.85
C GLY A 115 -3.91 -1.29 -35.16
N THR A 116 -3.96 0.04 -35.29
CA THR A 116 -2.77 0.88 -35.44
C THR A 116 -2.67 1.82 -34.25
N ILE A 117 -1.52 1.81 -33.57
CA ILE A 117 -1.19 2.78 -32.54
C ILE A 117 -0.41 3.91 -33.19
N GLN A 118 -0.86 5.14 -32.97
CA GLN A 118 -0.16 6.34 -33.36
C GLN A 118 0.33 7.05 -32.11
N LEU A 119 1.64 7.07 -31.93
CA LEU A 119 2.32 7.88 -30.94
C LEU A 119 2.56 9.26 -31.53
N GLU A 120 1.68 10.18 -31.19
CA GLU A 120 1.92 11.59 -31.38
C GLU A 120 2.75 12.13 -30.22
N SER A 121 3.55 13.17 -30.47
CA SER A 121 4.11 13.95 -29.37
C SER A 121 2.96 14.67 -28.64
N PHE A 122 2.46 14.06 -27.57
CA PHE A 122 1.63 14.73 -26.55
C PHE A 122 2.44 15.76 -25.73
N PHE A 123 3.75 15.86 -25.98
CA PHE A 123 4.70 16.64 -25.20
C PHE A 123 5.05 17.93 -25.95
N SER A 124 4.13 18.90 -25.90
CA SER A 124 4.20 20.20 -26.56
C SER A 124 5.25 21.17 -25.97
N GLY A 125 6.46 20.69 -25.67
CA GLY A 125 7.53 21.49 -25.07
C GLY A 125 8.73 21.80 -25.96
N PHE A 126 9.02 21.00 -26.99
CA PHE A 126 10.32 21.07 -27.66
C PHE A 126 10.18 20.87 -29.17
N GLY A 127 10.02 21.97 -29.90
CA GLY A 127 10.00 21.96 -31.36
C GLY A 127 11.28 21.41 -31.96
N ARG A 128 11.19 20.20 -32.53
CA ARG A 128 12.04 19.59 -33.58
C ARG A 128 11.51 18.17 -33.88
N GLU A 129 11.93 17.58 -34.99
CA GLU A 129 11.64 16.18 -35.36
C GLU A 129 12.30 15.23 -34.34
N GLN A 130 11.52 14.69 -33.39
CA GLN A 130 12.05 13.94 -32.23
C GLN A 130 12.19 12.43 -32.46
N PHE A 131 11.76 11.91 -33.60
CA PHE A 131 11.67 10.46 -33.86
C PHE A 131 12.65 9.96 -34.94
N GLU A 132 13.74 10.71 -35.18
CA GLU A 132 14.71 10.38 -36.24
C GLU A 132 15.82 9.44 -35.81
N ASP A 133 16.17 9.39 -34.52
CA ASP A 133 17.21 8.53 -33.92
C ASP A 133 16.67 7.90 -32.62
N VAL A 134 15.65 7.05 -32.77
CA VAL A 134 14.97 6.41 -31.63
C VAL A 134 14.98 4.90 -31.73
N GLU A 135 15.12 4.27 -30.57
CA GLU A 135 14.90 2.85 -30.41
C GLU A 135 13.53 2.58 -29.77
N VAL A 136 12.82 1.56 -30.28
CA VAL A 136 11.47 1.18 -29.87
C VAL A 136 11.43 -0.29 -29.45
N TRP A 137 10.88 -0.56 -28.28
CA TRP A 137 10.48 -1.90 -27.82
C TRP A 137 9.31 -1.80 -26.84
N ILE A 138 8.72 -2.96 -26.51
CA ILE A 138 7.68 -3.06 -25.50
C ILE A 138 8.21 -3.75 -24.25
N GLU A 139 7.84 -3.18 -23.11
CA GLU A 139 8.03 -3.77 -21.79
C GLU A 139 6.70 -4.16 -21.18
N PHE A 140 6.68 -5.31 -20.50
CA PHE A 140 5.62 -5.63 -19.57
C PHE A 140 5.91 -5.00 -18.23
N ARG A 141 4.88 -4.38 -17.64
CA ARG A 141 4.92 -3.85 -16.27
C ARG A 141 3.83 -4.50 -15.42
N ASP A 142 4.24 -5.12 -14.32
CA ASP A 142 3.29 -5.62 -13.33
C ASP A 142 2.96 -4.53 -12.29
N VAL A 143 1.89 -3.78 -12.52
CA VAL A 143 1.42 -2.73 -11.58
C VAL A 143 0.69 -3.29 -10.36
N PHE A 144 0.36 -4.59 -10.37
CA PHE A 144 -0.36 -5.24 -9.26
C PHE A 144 0.60 -5.93 -8.29
N SER A 145 1.82 -6.26 -8.73
CA SER A 145 2.90 -6.65 -7.82
C SER A 145 3.53 -5.43 -7.13
N GLN A 146 3.91 -5.59 -5.86
CA GLN A 146 4.63 -4.56 -5.11
C GLN A 146 6.06 -4.31 -5.67
N ASP A 147 6.53 -5.16 -6.57
CA ASP A 147 7.93 -5.21 -7.03
C ASP A 147 8.23 -4.38 -8.28
N ASP A 148 7.25 -3.61 -8.82
CA ASP A 148 7.35 -2.82 -10.09
C ASP A 148 8.19 -3.50 -11.18
N THR A 149 8.02 -4.81 -11.36
CA THR A 149 8.90 -5.61 -12.21
C THR A 149 8.68 -5.25 -13.67
N ARG A 150 9.78 -4.98 -14.39
CA ARG A 150 9.78 -4.67 -15.82
C ARG A 150 10.70 -5.61 -16.57
N PHE A 151 10.23 -6.11 -17.71
CA PHE A 151 11.05 -6.89 -18.62
C PHE A 151 10.61 -6.66 -20.05
N LYS A 152 11.57 -6.75 -20.95
CA LYS A 152 11.36 -6.61 -22.38
C LYS A 152 10.58 -7.82 -22.92
N VAL A 153 9.59 -7.56 -23.76
CA VAL A 153 8.71 -8.58 -24.32
C VAL A 153 8.63 -8.58 -25.85
N SER A 154 9.33 -7.65 -26.50
CA SER A 154 9.50 -7.59 -27.94
C SER A 154 10.99 -7.47 -28.29
N ASN A 155 11.31 -7.67 -29.57
CA ASN A 155 12.60 -7.27 -30.11
C ASN A 155 12.78 -5.74 -30.08
N SER A 156 14.01 -5.26 -30.29
CA SER A 156 14.30 -3.82 -30.47
C SER A 156 14.39 -3.43 -31.93
N LEU A 157 13.90 -2.24 -32.26
CA LEU A 157 14.08 -1.61 -33.57
C LEU A 157 14.54 -0.18 -33.48
N THR A 158 15.30 0.29 -34.47
CA THR A 158 15.68 1.70 -34.61
C THR A 158 15.05 2.36 -35.82
N MET A 159 14.56 3.58 -35.61
CA MET A 159 14.34 4.58 -36.64
C MET A 159 15.53 5.53 -36.55
N GLY A 160 16.55 5.36 -37.41
CA GLY A 160 17.77 6.18 -37.43
C GLY A 160 19.07 5.47 -37.09
N ASN A 161 20.09 6.26 -36.76
CA ASN A 161 21.45 5.81 -36.46
C ASN A 161 21.76 6.00 -34.97
N VAL A 162 21.22 5.12 -34.13
CA VAL A 162 21.47 5.13 -32.68
C VAL A 162 22.85 4.50 -32.39
N GLY A 163 23.74 5.26 -31.75
CA GLY A 163 25.13 4.85 -31.47
C GLY A 163 25.34 4.01 -30.19
N VAL A 164 24.28 3.75 -29.41
CA VAL A 164 24.33 2.99 -28.15
C VAL A 164 23.30 1.87 -28.20
N ILE A 165 23.75 0.65 -27.95
CA ILE A 165 22.97 -0.60 -28.00
C ILE A 165 22.07 -0.70 -26.76
N THR A 166 20.85 -1.23 -26.92
CA THR A 166 20.04 -1.70 -25.79
C THR A 166 20.45 -3.10 -25.43
N TYR A 167 20.75 -3.26 -24.16
CA TYR A 167 21.01 -4.56 -23.57
C TYR A 167 19.70 -5.30 -23.41
N ALA A 168 19.14 -5.81 -24.50
CA ALA A 168 18.07 -6.78 -24.39
C ALA A 168 18.68 -8.07 -23.88
N ARG A 169 18.60 -8.25 -22.57
CA ARG A 169 18.94 -9.51 -21.92
C ARG A 169 17.82 -10.50 -22.16
N GLU A 170 18.18 -11.77 -22.30
CA GLU A 170 17.21 -12.86 -22.18
C GLU A 170 16.50 -12.78 -20.82
N TRP A 171 15.30 -13.33 -20.76
CA TRP A 171 14.61 -13.50 -19.48
C TRP A 171 15.48 -14.36 -18.58
N ASN A 172 15.77 -13.84 -17.39
CA ASN A 172 16.41 -14.67 -16.39
C ASN A 172 15.42 -15.75 -15.91
N PRO A 173 15.90 -16.84 -15.28
CA PRO A 173 15.02 -17.92 -14.84
C PRO A 173 13.88 -17.46 -13.93
N ARG A 174 14.11 -16.45 -13.07
CA ARG A 174 13.08 -15.91 -12.16
C ARG A 174 11.96 -15.20 -12.92
N GLU A 175 12.29 -14.51 -14.00
CA GLU A 175 11.31 -13.84 -14.86
C GLU A 175 10.48 -14.82 -15.66
N ARG A 176 11.12 -15.84 -16.23
CA ARG A 176 10.40 -16.94 -16.90
C ARG A 176 9.40 -17.58 -15.94
N GLU A 177 9.84 -17.91 -14.73
CA GLU A 177 8.97 -18.49 -13.71
C GLU A 177 7.81 -17.56 -13.31
N LYS A 178 8.07 -16.25 -13.14
CA LYS A 178 7.04 -15.25 -12.85
C LYS A 178 6.01 -15.15 -13.98
N VAL A 179 6.46 -15.12 -15.23
CA VAL A 179 5.56 -15.07 -16.39
C VAL A 179 4.76 -16.37 -16.51
N ASP A 180 5.39 -17.53 -16.38
CA ASP A 180 4.70 -18.82 -16.40
C ASP A 180 3.61 -18.89 -15.31
N SER A 181 3.91 -18.37 -14.12
CA SER A 181 2.95 -18.25 -13.02
C SER A 181 1.78 -17.33 -13.39
N LEU A 182 2.07 -16.15 -13.95
CA LEU A 182 1.04 -15.21 -14.40
C LEU A 182 0.16 -15.81 -15.51
N LEU A 183 0.76 -16.47 -16.50
CA LEU A 183 0.04 -17.14 -17.58
C LEU A 183 -0.87 -18.24 -17.05
N LYS A 184 -0.37 -19.08 -16.13
CA LYS A 184 -1.18 -20.10 -15.44
C LYS A 184 -2.34 -19.48 -14.67
N SER A 185 -2.11 -18.36 -13.96
CA SER A 185 -3.16 -17.73 -13.15
C SER A 185 -4.25 -17.04 -13.97
N ARG A 186 -3.94 -16.60 -15.19
CA ARG A 186 -4.83 -15.73 -16.00
C ARG A 186 -5.43 -16.43 -17.22
N ARG A 187 -5.03 -17.66 -17.54
CA ARG A 187 -5.55 -18.42 -18.68
C ARG A 187 -6.31 -19.66 -18.22
N PRO A 188 -7.38 -20.05 -18.93
CA PRO A 188 -8.02 -21.32 -18.66
C PRO A 188 -7.01 -22.45 -18.89
N PRO A 189 -7.17 -23.58 -18.19
CA PRO A 189 -6.39 -24.77 -18.49
C PRO A 189 -6.59 -25.21 -19.95
N GLY A 190 -5.74 -26.12 -20.43
CA GLY A 190 -5.92 -26.75 -21.74
C GLY A 190 -7.16 -27.65 -21.80
N ASP A 191 -7.11 -28.70 -22.61
CA ASP A 191 -8.26 -29.58 -22.82
C ASP A 191 -8.87 -30.09 -21.50
N PRO A 192 -10.21 -30.18 -21.40
CA PRO A 192 -10.88 -30.66 -20.20
C PRO A 192 -10.52 -32.13 -19.93
N PRO A 193 -10.64 -32.59 -18.67
CA PRO A 193 -10.47 -34.00 -18.34
C PRO A 193 -11.40 -34.90 -19.17
N SER A 194 -10.96 -36.12 -19.47
CA SER A 194 -11.73 -37.06 -20.28
C SER A 194 -13.15 -37.28 -19.72
N GLY A 195 -14.15 -37.24 -20.61
CA GLY A 195 -15.56 -37.37 -20.24
C GLY A 195 -16.25 -36.08 -19.81
N LEU A 196 -15.51 -34.96 -19.71
CA LEU A 196 -16.09 -33.63 -19.45
C LEU A 196 -16.08 -32.78 -20.72
N GLN A 197 -17.10 -31.93 -20.84
CA GLN A 197 -17.17 -30.94 -21.90
C GLN A 197 -17.05 -29.53 -21.33
N LEU A 198 -16.44 -28.63 -22.10
CA LEU A 198 -16.38 -27.21 -21.74
C LEU A 198 -17.78 -26.60 -21.71
N ALA A 199 -18.08 -25.85 -20.66
CA ALA A 199 -19.31 -25.09 -20.57
C ALA A 199 -19.25 -23.90 -21.53
N ALA A 200 -20.21 -23.85 -22.45
CA ALA A 200 -20.46 -22.70 -23.30
C ALA A 200 -21.27 -21.63 -22.54
N ALA A 201 -21.41 -20.44 -23.13
CA ALA A 201 -22.10 -19.30 -22.55
C ALA A 201 -23.56 -19.59 -22.15
N ASP A 202 -24.21 -20.51 -22.85
CA ASP A 202 -25.60 -20.93 -22.70
C ASP A 202 -25.76 -22.23 -21.90
N THR A 203 -24.67 -22.93 -21.57
CA THR A 203 -24.71 -24.22 -20.84
C THR A 203 -25.41 -24.06 -19.51
N LEU A 204 -26.51 -24.76 -19.27
CA LEU A 204 -27.29 -24.66 -18.04
C LEU A 204 -26.45 -25.06 -16.82
N LEU A 205 -26.07 -24.09 -16.00
CA LEU A 205 -25.40 -24.30 -14.73
C LEU A 205 -26.39 -24.00 -13.60
N VAL A 206 -26.45 -24.85 -12.58
CA VAL A 206 -27.33 -24.68 -11.43
C VAL A 206 -26.53 -24.68 -10.12
N PRO A 207 -26.94 -23.91 -9.08
CA PRO A 207 -26.29 -23.95 -7.77
C PRO A 207 -26.23 -25.37 -7.18
N GLY A 208 -25.09 -25.73 -6.60
CA GLY A 208 -24.79 -27.06 -6.06
C GLY A 208 -24.27 -28.07 -7.08
N MET A 209 -24.14 -27.67 -8.35
CA MET A 209 -23.69 -28.58 -9.39
C MET A 209 -22.18 -28.84 -9.31
N PRO A 210 -21.73 -30.10 -9.30
CA PRO A 210 -20.31 -30.43 -9.34
C PRO A 210 -19.75 -30.17 -10.75
N ILE A 211 -18.60 -29.50 -10.80
CA ILE A 211 -17.89 -29.11 -12.02
C ILE A 211 -16.37 -29.32 -11.84
N GLN A 212 -15.64 -29.23 -12.94
CA GLN A 212 -14.22 -28.93 -12.91
C GLN A 212 -14.04 -27.46 -13.30
N ALA A 213 -13.30 -26.70 -12.50
CA ALA A 213 -13.02 -25.30 -12.75
C ALA A 213 -11.51 -25.07 -12.89
N GLY A 214 -11.14 -24.14 -13.76
CA GLY A 214 -9.75 -23.80 -14.02
C GLY A 214 -9.13 -22.94 -12.93
N TRP A 215 -8.05 -23.41 -12.32
CA TRP A 215 -7.29 -22.69 -11.31
C TRP A 215 -5.79 -22.86 -11.55
N MET A 216 -5.07 -21.74 -11.72
CA MET A 216 -3.61 -21.74 -11.93
C MET A 216 -3.18 -22.70 -13.06
N GLY A 217 -3.91 -22.70 -14.17
CA GLY A 217 -3.63 -23.50 -15.36
C GLY A 217 -3.97 -24.98 -15.23
N LYS A 218 -4.66 -25.39 -14.15
CA LYS A 218 -5.09 -26.79 -13.93
C LYS A 218 -6.59 -26.87 -13.73
N TRP A 219 -7.16 -28.01 -14.10
CA TRP A 219 -8.53 -28.37 -13.75
C TRP A 219 -8.58 -28.84 -12.30
N GLU A 220 -9.47 -28.24 -11.51
CA GLU A 220 -9.68 -28.57 -10.11
C GLU A 220 -11.17 -28.86 -9.85
N PRO A 221 -11.49 -29.84 -8.98
CA PRO A 221 -12.85 -30.07 -8.55
C PRO A 221 -13.45 -28.82 -7.90
N ALA A 222 -14.67 -28.49 -8.32
CA ALA A 222 -15.36 -27.33 -7.82
C ALA A 222 -16.88 -27.50 -7.87
N GLU A 223 -17.57 -26.55 -7.27
CA GLU A 223 -19.01 -26.52 -7.13
C GLU A 223 -19.53 -25.14 -7.56
N VAL A 224 -20.62 -25.12 -8.33
CA VAL A 224 -21.33 -23.89 -8.66
C VAL A 224 -22.09 -23.38 -7.44
N ILE A 225 -21.83 -22.15 -7.00
CA ILE A 225 -22.53 -21.53 -5.86
C ILE A 225 -23.67 -20.63 -6.33
N SER A 226 -23.43 -19.81 -7.36
CA SER A 226 -24.45 -18.95 -7.95
C SER A 226 -24.13 -18.67 -9.42
N VAL A 227 -25.18 -18.41 -10.22
CA VAL A 227 -25.06 -17.99 -11.62
C VAL A 227 -25.68 -16.61 -11.75
N HIS A 228 -24.90 -15.65 -12.22
CA HIS A 228 -25.31 -14.26 -12.33
C HIS A 228 -25.77 -13.94 -13.76
N ALA A 229 -26.74 -13.04 -13.87
CA ALA A 229 -27.32 -12.63 -15.16
C ALA A 229 -26.30 -11.94 -16.09
N ASN A 230 -25.22 -11.37 -15.53
CA ASN A 230 -24.13 -10.75 -16.29
C ASN A 230 -23.15 -11.77 -16.90
N GLY A 231 -23.44 -13.07 -16.81
CA GLY A 231 -22.60 -14.12 -17.39
C GLY A 231 -21.43 -14.55 -16.50
N TYR A 232 -21.39 -14.16 -15.22
CA TYR A 232 -20.44 -14.68 -14.26
C TYR A 232 -21.04 -15.81 -13.41
N VAL A 233 -20.18 -16.70 -12.95
CA VAL A 233 -20.51 -17.86 -12.12
C VAL A 233 -19.62 -17.80 -10.89
N LEU A 234 -20.23 -17.85 -9.71
CA LEU A 234 -19.49 -17.98 -8.46
C LEU A 234 -19.22 -19.46 -8.21
N VAL A 235 -17.95 -19.79 -8.04
CA VAL A 235 -17.48 -21.18 -7.92
C VAL A 235 -16.72 -21.34 -6.61
N LYS A 236 -16.95 -22.46 -5.93
CA LYS A 236 -16.19 -22.88 -4.75
C LYS A 236 -15.31 -24.08 -5.08
N TYR A 237 -14.01 -23.96 -4.85
CA TYR A 237 -13.05 -25.05 -5.07
C TYR A 237 -12.99 -26.00 -3.88
N ASP A 238 -12.95 -27.31 -4.15
CA ASP A 238 -12.80 -28.37 -3.15
C ASP A 238 -11.40 -29.01 -3.28
N PRO A 239 -10.61 -29.20 -2.20
CA PRO A 239 -10.86 -28.89 -0.78
C PRO A 239 -10.34 -27.52 -0.35
N LYS A 240 -9.93 -26.67 -1.30
CA LYS A 240 -9.25 -25.39 -1.00
C LYS A 240 -10.15 -24.38 -0.29
N LEU A 241 -11.48 -24.57 -0.33
CA LEU A 241 -12.51 -23.66 0.19
C LEU A 241 -12.43 -22.22 -0.37
N SER A 242 -11.68 -22.03 -1.46
CA SER A 242 -11.57 -20.75 -2.17
C SER A 242 -12.83 -20.51 -3.00
N ILE A 243 -13.35 -19.29 -2.93
CA ILE A 243 -14.52 -18.87 -3.69
C ILE A 243 -14.13 -17.79 -4.68
N VAL A 244 -14.51 -17.99 -5.93
CA VAL A 244 -13.98 -17.24 -7.05
C VAL A 244 -15.11 -16.91 -7.99
N LEU A 245 -15.18 -15.65 -8.41
CA LEU A 245 -16.06 -15.22 -9.47
C LEU A 245 -15.39 -15.49 -10.81
N MET A 246 -16.00 -16.31 -11.64
CA MET A 246 -15.46 -16.73 -12.93
C MET A 246 -16.39 -16.34 -14.06
N PRO A 247 -15.87 -15.91 -15.24
CA PRO A 247 -16.71 -15.71 -16.39
C PRO A 247 -17.22 -17.07 -16.93
N ARG A 248 -18.48 -17.11 -17.38
CA ARG A 248 -19.11 -18.29 -18.00
C ARG A 248 -18.62 -18.52 -19.42
N THR A 249 -18.29 -17.43 -20.10
CA THR A 249 -17.52 -17.48 -21.34
C THR A 249 -16.06 -17.78 -20.98
N ARG A 250 -15.28 -18.39 -21.88
CA ARG A 250 -13.81 -18.57 -21.76
C ARG A 250 -13.32 -19.91 -21.18
N SER A 251 -14.09 -20.99 -21.34
CA SER A 251 -13.58 -22.36 -21.16
C SER A 251 -12.98 -22.66 -19.79
N TRP A 252 -13.40 -21.92 -18.76
CA TRP A 252 -12.93 -22.08 -17.39
C TRP A 252 -13.66 -23.16 -16.61
N ILE A 253 -14.77 -23.64 -17.15
CA ILE A 253 -15.66 -24.58 -16.50
C ILE A 253 -15.83 -25.77 -17.45
N ALA A 254 -15.62 -26.96 -16.92
CA ALA A 254 -15.93 -28.22 -17.59
C ALA A 254 -16.91 -29.03 -16.74
N VAL A 255 -17.85 -29.69 -17.39
CA VAL A 255 -18.97 -30.38 -16.74
C VAL A 255 -19.26 -31.70 -17.44
N ALA A 256 -19.69 -32.70 -16.69
CA ALA A 256 -20.06 -33.99 -17.25
C ALA A 256 -21.40 -33.86 -17.99
N PRO A 257 -21.55 -34.42 -19.20
CA PRO A 257 -22.82 -34.41 -19.93
C PRO A 257 -23.98 -35.02 -19.13
N GLU A 258 -23.73 -36.03 -18.29
CA GLU A 258 -24.74 -36.63 -17.42
C GLU A 258 -25.24 -35.66 -16.35
N THR A 259 -24.33 -34.91 -15.72
CA THR A 259 -24.69 -33.88 -14.74
C THR A 259 -25.59 -32.81 -15.35
N LEU A 260 -25.33 -32.41 -16.60
CA LEU A 260 -26.19 -31.46 -17.31
C LEU A 260 -27.60 -31.99 -17.58
N LYS A 261 -27.73 -33.29 -17.89
CA LYS A 261 -29.05 -33.92 -18.04
C LYS A 261 -29.82 -33.89 -16.72
N ILE A 262 -29.17 -34.26 -15.62
CA ILE A 262 -29.77 -34.21 -14.28
C ILE A 262 -30.18 -32.77 -13.93
N ALA A 263 -29.34 -31.78 -14.26
CA ALA A 263 -29.65 -30.36 -14.01
C ALA A 263 -30.84 -29.86 -14.82
N ALA A 264 -31.04 -30.35 -16.04
CA ALA A 264 -32.18 -30.01 -16.87
C ALA A 264 -33.49 -30.67 -16.38
N GLU A 265 -33.42 -31.90 -15.88
CA GLU A 265 -34.60 -32.68 -15.45
C GLU A 265 -35.00 -32.44 -13.99
N SER A 266 -34.03 -32.16 -13.11
CA SER A 266 -34.21 -32.12 -11.66
C SER A 266 -33.19 -31.18 -10.99
N PRO A 267 -33.23 -29.86 -11.28
CA PRO A 267 -32.28 -28.89 -10.73
C PRO A 267 -32.27 -28.84 -9.19
N GLU A 268 -33.40 -29.15 -8.54
CA GLU A 268 -33.55 -29.17 -7.08
C GLU A 268 -32.74 -30.25 -6.36
N LYS A 269 -32.20 -31.24 -7.11
CA LYS A 269 -31.28 -32.25 -6.56
C LYS A 269 -29.93 -31.65 -6.20
N PHE A 270 -29.56 -30.53 -6.81
CA PHE A 270 -28.33 -29.83 -6.50
C PHE A 270 -28.58 -28.83 -5.37
N LYS A 271 -27.77 -28.94 -4.31
CA LYS A 271 -27.83 -28.03 -3.16
C LYS A 271 -26.44 -27.49 -2.91
N PRO A 272 -26.24 -26.16 -3.01
CA PRO A 272 -24.92 -25.58 -2.82
C PRO A 272 -24.46 -25.77 -1.37
N SER A 273 -23.19 -26.14 -1.19
CA SER A 273 -22.60 -26.35 0.13
C SER A 273 -22.50 -25.08 0.97
N VAL A 274 -22.58 -23.91 0.34
CA VAL A 274 -22.60 -22.59 0.96
C VAL A 274 -23.67 -21.72 0.32
N SER A 275 -24.19 -20.75 1.06
CA SER A 275 -25.22 -19.84 0.57
C SER A 275 -24.66 -18.43 0.36
N VAL A 276 -25.12 -17.79 -0.70
CA VAL A 276 -24.88 -16.37 -0.99
C VAL A 276 -26.21 -15.65 -1.08
N ARG A 277 -26.19 -14.34 -0.90
CA ARG A 277 -27.35 -13.47 -1.10
C ARG A 277 -27.76 -13.47 -2.59
N PRO A 278 -29.06 -13.31 -2.93
CA PRO A 278 -29.47 -13.13 -4.32
C PRO A 278 -28.70 -11.97 -5.00
N GLY A 279 -28.00 -12.29 -6.10
CA GLY A 279 -27.15 -11.34 -6.82
C GLY A 279 -25.85 -10.94 -6.10
N GLY A 280 -25.58 -11.49 -4.92
CA GLY A 280 -24.35 -11.32 -4.17
C GLY A 280 -23.27 -12.34 -4.56
N TYR A 281 -22.05 -12.02 -4.17
CA TYR A 281 -20.79 -12.71 -4.43
C TYR A 281 -20.13 -13.26 -3.15
N ALA A 282 -20.47 -12.73 -1.96
CA ALA A 282 -19.89 -13.12 -0.69
C ALA A 282 -20.73 -14.20 0.01
N VAL A 283 -20.06 -15.25 0.52
CA VAL A 283 -20.73 -16.30 1.30
C VAL A 283 -21.27 -15.74 2.60
N ILE A 284 -22.55 -15.98 2.84
CA ILE A 284 -23.24 -15.56 4.05
C ILE A 284 -22.52 -16.16 5.26
N PRO A 285 -22.07 -15.34 6.23
CA PRO A 285 -21.39 -15.87 7.39
C PRO A 285 -22.35 -16.73 8.23
N PRO A 286 -21.84 -17.73 8.98
CA PRO A 286 -22.67 -18.50 9.90
C PRO A 286 -23.43 -17.57 10.85
N ASN A 287 -24.69 -17.90 11.15
CA ASN A 287 -25.57 -17.15 12.04
C ASN A 287 -26.02 -15.77 11.54
N PHE A 288 -25.77 -15.42 10.28
CA PHE A 288 -26.38 -14.24 9.66
C PHE A 288 -27.63 -14.61 8.86
N VAL A 289 -28.60 -13.71 8.87
CA VAL A 289 -29.84 -13.81 8.09
C VAL A 289 -30.05 -12.54 7.28
N GLN A 290 -30.72 -12.67 6.14
CA GLN A 290 -31.03 -11.53 5.30
C GLN A 290 -32.05 -10.64 6.01
N VAL A 291 -31.90 -9.33 5.86
CA VAL A 291 -32.87 -8.37 6.39
C VAL A 291 -34.02 -8.24 5.39
N ASP A 292 -35.21 -8.64 5.84
CA ASP A 292 -36.44 -8.52 5.07
C ASP A 292 -37.15 -7.18 5.35
N GLU A 293 -38.17 -6.84 4.56
CA GLU A 293 -38.94 -5.60 4.70
C GLU A 293 -39.58 -5.46 6.10
N ASP A 294 -40.08 -6.55 6.65
CA ASP A 294 -40.75 -6.59 7.96
C ASP A 294 -39.80 -6.61 9.16
N THR A 295 -38.48 -6.67 8.93
CA THR A 295 -37.51 -6.74 10.03
C THR A 295 -37.48 -5.40 10.79
N PRO A 296 -37.84 -5.34 12.08
CA PRO A 296 -37.76 -4.10 12.83
C PRO A 296 -36.29 -3.73 13.04
N LEU A 297 -35.88 -2.54 12.61
CA LEU A 297 -34.51 -2.07 12.74
C LEU A 297 -34.46 -0.76 13.52
N LEU A 298 -33.55 -0.66 14.48
CA LEU A 298 -33.33 0.54 15.28
C LEU A 298 -32.04 1.25 14.83
N PRO A 299 -32.00 2.59 14.80
CA PRO A 299 -30.76 3.34 14.67
C PRO A 299 -29.67 2.82 15.61
N GLY A 300 -28.46 2.63 15.10
CA GLY A 300 -27.32 2.00 15.78
C GLY A 300 -27.21 0.49 15.65
N THR A 301 -28.18 -0.19 15.01
CA THR A 301 -28.12 -1.64 14.77
C THR A 301 -26.87 -2.02 13.97
N PRO A 302 -26.01 -2.93 14.48
CA PRO A 302 -24.90 -3.50 13.71
C PRO A 302 -25.42 -4.44 12.62
N LEU A 303 -24.95 -4.24 11.40
CA LEU A 303 -25.29 -5.01 10.22
C LEU A 303 -24.01 -5.39 9.47
N LYS A 304 -24.13 -6.31 8.52
CA LYS A 304 -23.09 -6.57 7.53
C LYS A 304 -23.59 -6.19 6.15
N MET A 305 -22.76 -5.50 5.39
CA MET A 305 -23.01 -5.19 3.99
C MET A 305 -21.96 -5.88 3.13
N GLU A 306 -22.39 -6.36 1.98
CA GLU A 306 -21.52 -6.93 0.99
C GLU A 306 -20.71 -5.86 0.24
N SER A 307 -19.40 -6.08 0.09
CA SER A 307 -18.48 -5.23 -0.65
C SER A 307 -17.50 -6.10 -1.43
N GLY A 308 -17.77 -6.27 -2.73
CA GLY A 308 -17.08 -7.25 -3.57
C GLY A 308 -17.32 -8.68 -3.07
N LEU A 309 -16.25 -9.43 -2.79
CA LEU A 309 -16.31 -10.82 -2.28
C LEU A 309 -16.26 -10.90 -0.75
N ARG A 310 -16.47 -9.79 -0.03
CA ARG A 310 -16.32 -9.71 1.43
C ARG A 310 -17.52 -9.06 2.10
N TRP A 311 -17.67 -9.35 3.38
CA TRP A 311 -18.61 -8.66 4.25
C TRP A 311 -17.90 -7.58 5.04
N GLU A 312 -18.42 -6.35 4.95
CA GLU A 312 -18.00 -5.21 5.75
C GLU A 312 -18.99 -5.00 6.90
N ASP A 313 -18.45 -4.63 8.07
CA ASP A 313 -19.27 -4.22 9.20
C ASP A 313 -19.80 -2.80 8.96
N VAL A 314 -21.11 -2.64 9.13
CA VAL A 314 -21.79 -1.36 8.98
C VAL A 314 -22.74 -1.13 10.14
N THR A 315 -22.96 0.13 10.49
CA THR A 315 -23.92 0.54 11.51
C THR A 315 -25.09 1.25 10.82
N LEU A 316 -26.32 0.85 11.15
CA LEU A 316 -27.50 1.58 10.71
C LEU A 316 -27.54 2.96 11.36
N ILE A 317 -27.65 4.01 10.57
CA ILE A 317 -27.82 5.39 11.07
C ILE A 317 -29.31 5.71 11.20
N GLN A 318 -30.07 5.47 10.14
CA GLN A 318 -31.52 5.64 10.15
C GLN A 318 -32.19 4.85 9.02
N VAL A 319 -33.48 4.60 9.16
CA VAL A 319 -34.34 4.12 8.08
C VAL A 319 -35.04 5.34 7.50
N THR A 320 -34.93 5.55 6.19
CA THR A 320 -35.59 6.68 5.52
C THR A 320 -37.09 6.43 5.34
N GLU A 321 -37.86 7.48 5.05
CA GLU A 321 -39.30 7.38 4.78
C GLU A 321 -39.62 6.40 3.62
N GLY A 322 -38.70 6.23 2.67
CA GLY A 322 -38.83 5.27 1.57
C GLY A 322 -38.39 3.84 1.92
N GLY A 323 -38.14 3.52 3.19
CA GLY A 323 -37.74 2.19 3.65
C GLY A 323 -36.27 1.81 3.39
N ASN A 324 -35.49 2.70 2.77
CA ASN A 324 -34.06 2.50 2.56
C ASN A 324 -33.28 2.71 3.87
N LEU A 325 -32.15 2.04 3.97
CA LEU A 325 -31.27 2.09 5.13
C LEU A 325 -30.13 3.07 4.85
N GLN A 326 -30.03 4.11 5.66
CA GLN A 326 -28.83 4.93 5.69
C GLN A 326 -27.83 4.30 6.66
N ILE A 327 -26.66 3.90 6.16
CA ILE A 327 -25.66 3.16 6.93
C ILE A 327 -24.32 3.89 6.97
N LYS A 328 -23.48 3.51 7.93
CA LYS A 328 -22.09 3.95 8.05
C LYS A 328 -21.16 2.74 8.11
N ARG A 329 -20.11 2.72 7.28
CA ARG A 329 -19.13 1.62 7.24
C ARG A 329 -18.07 1.76 8.34
N LYS A 330 -17.59 0.65 8.89
CA LYS A 330 -16.51 0.62 9.89
C LYS A 330 -15.07 0.53 9.31
N SER A 331 -14.86 0.13 8.06
CA SER A 331 -13.52 -0.27 7.55
C SER A 331 -12.77 0.82 6.73
N PRO A 332 -11.47 1.11 6.99
CA PRO A 332 -10.63 2.06 6.22
C PRO A 332 -10.31 1.63 4.76
N PRO A 333 -9.81 2.50 3.83
CA PRO A 333 -9.45 3.92 4.00
C PRO A 333 -9.92 4.96 2.93
N PHE A 334 -10.67 4.64 1.87
CA PHE A 334 -10.72 5.58 0.71
C PHE A 334 -11.94 6.49 0.55
N ARG A 335 -13.03 6.38 1.34
CA ARG A 335 -14.22 7.27 1.21
C ARG A 335 -15.00 7.42 2.53
N HIS A 336 -14.36 7.88 3.61
CA HIS A 336 -15.01 8.00 4.94
C HIS A 336 -15.78 9.31 5.14
N ARG A 337 -16.74 9.59 4.26
CA ARG A 337 -17.76 10.62 4.52
C ARG A 337 -19.16 10.27 4.03
N SER A 338 -19.33 9.23 3.20
CA SER A 338 -20.67 8.91 2.69
C SER A 338 -21.42 8.04 3.70
N LYS A 339 -22.49 8.62 4.26
CA LYS A 339 -23.62 7.83 4.73
C LYS A 339 -24.22 7.17 3.49
N ASP A 340 -23.96 5.89 3.30
CA ASP A 340 -24.43 5.17 2.12
C ASP A 340 -25.91 4.84 2.28
N LEU A 341 -26.67 4.99 1.20
CA LEU A 341 -28.07 4.59 1.16
C LEU A 341 -28.15 3.22 0.50
N VAL A 342 -28.68 2.24 1.23
CA VAL A 342 -28.75 0.84 0.79
C VAL A 342 -30.14 0.27 1.03
N GLN A 343 -30.49 -0.78 0.28
CA GLN A 343 -31.73 -1.52 0.47
C GLN A 343 -31.55 -2.58 1.56
N ARG A 344 -32.65 -2.94 2.23
CA ARG A 344 -32.68 -4.04 3.22
C ARG A 344 -32.14 -5.35 2.66
N SER A 345 -32.50 -5.64 1.41
CA SER A 345 -32.03 -6.82 0.67
C SER A 345 -30.52 -6.87 0.43
N GLN A 346 -29.76 -5.80 0.73
CA GLN A 346 -28.30 -5.71 0.56
C GLN A 346 -27.51 -5.89 1.86
N VAL A 347 -28.21 -5.99 2.99
CA VAL A 347 -27.59 -6.13 4.31
C VAL A 347 -28.02 -7.43 5.00
N MET A 348 -27.17 -7.89 5.89
CA MET A 348 -27.39 -9.06 6.72
C MET A 348 -27.36 -8.65 8.19
N ILE A 349 -28.16 -9.32 9.00
CA ILE A 349 -28.18 -9.15 10.45
C ILE A 349 -27.79 -10.46 11.13
N GLU A 350 -27.01 -10.36 12.20
CA GLU A 350 -26.69 -11.52 13.02
C GLU A 350 -27.94 -11.96 13.79
N LYS A 351 -28.21 -13.27 13.85
CA LYS A 351 -29.37 -13.83 14.56
C LYS A 351 -29.43 -13.36 16.02
N VAL A 352 -28.29 -13.25 16.70
CA VAL A 352 -28.23 -12.78 18.09
C VAL A 352 -28.68 -11.31 18.18
N THR A 353 -28.21 -10.46 17.28
CA THR A 353 -28.63 -9.05 17.20
C THR A 353 -30.11 -8.92 16.87
N LEU A 354 -30.63 -9.78 15.99
CA LEU A 354 -32.05 -9.84 15.67
C LEU A 354 -32.92 -10.19 16.89
N GLU A 355 -32.47 -11.13 17.72
CA GLU A 355 -33.18 -11.46 18.97
C GLU A 355 -33.08 -10.32 20.00
N LYS A 356 -31.95 -9.61 20.08
CA LYS A 356 -31.80 -8.43 20.95
C LYS A 356 -32.77 -7.31 20.58
N LEU A 357 -33.02 -7.08 19.29
CA LEU A 357 -33.98 -6.07 18.84
C LEU A 357 -35.40 -6.30 19.38
N LYS A 358 -35.75 -7.53 19.76
CA LYS A 358 -37.05 -7.89 20.33
C LYS A 358 -37.12 -7.68 21.85
N GLN A 359 -35.99 -7.43 22.52
CA GLN A 359 -35.92 -7.32 23.97
C GLN A 359 -36.24 -5.90 24.46
N PRO A 360 -36.91 -5.76 25.62
CA PRO A 360 -37.13 -4.44 26.22
C PRO A 360 -35.79 -3.80 26.61
N GLY A 361 -35.55 -2.57 26.16
CA GLY A 361 -34.29 -1.82 26.40
C GLY A 361 -33.32 -1.77 25.22
N ALA A 362 -33.61 -2.47 24.13
CA ALA A 362 -32.82 -2.46 22.89
C ALA A 362 -32.55 -1.03 22.36
N GLU A 363 -33.55 -0.14 22.45
CA GLU A 363 -33.44 1.26 22.03
C GLU A 363 -32.26 2.00 22.67
N LYS A 364 -31.99 1.75 23.97
CA LYS A 364 -30.87 2.39 24.68
C LYS A 364 -29.52 1.82 24.26
N GLU A 365 -29.44 0.50 24.09
CA GLU A 365 -28.21 -0.18 23.65
C GLU A 365 -27.81 0.27 22.24
N PHE A 366 -28.76 0.27 21.31
CA PHE A 366 -28.47 0.68 19.93
C PHE A 366 -28.26 2.20 19.82
N ALA A 367 -28.94 3.03 20.59
CA ALA A 367 -28.64 4.47 20.65
C ALA A 367 -27.17 4.75 21.07
N PHE A 368 -26.65 4.01 22.04
CA PHE A 368 -25.23 4.11 22.43
C PHE A 368 -24.28 3.72 21.28
N LEU A 369 -24.61 2.66 20.54
CA LEU A 369 -23.84 2.23 19.38
C LEU A 369 -23.92 3.23 18.21
N LEU A 370 -25.05 3.92 18.05
CA LEU A 370 -25.21 5.00 17.08
C LEU A 370 -24.28 6.16 17.42
N GLU A 371 -24.31 6.63 18.67
CA GLU A 371 -23.44 7.72 19.13
C GLU A 371 -21.95 7.38 18.94
N ALA A 372 -21.54 6.16 19.29
CA ALA A 372 -20.18 5.69 19.06
C ALA A 372 -19.81 5.67 17.56
N ALA A 373 -20.76 5.29 16.70
CA ALA A 373 -20.55 5.29 15.26
C ALA A 373 -20.47 6.71 14.69
N GLU A 374 -21.29 7.65 15.13
CA GLU A 374 -21.25 9.05 14.64
C GLU A 374 -19.98 9.77 15.09
N ASN A 375 -19.52 9.53 16.32
CA ASN A 375 -18.29 10.12 16.86
C ASN A 375 -17.00 9.59 16.20
N SER A 376 -17.07 8.52 15.42
CA SER A 376 -15.90 7.99 14.70
C SER A 376 -15.47 8.87 13.50
N ASP A 377 -16.18 9.96 13.18
CA ASP A 377 -15.86 10.88 12.07
C ASP A 377 -14.73 11.89 12.41
N SER A 378 -14.19 11.90 13.63
CA SER A 378 -13.19 12.88 14.06
C SER A 378 -11.73 12.54 13.70
N PHE A 379 -11.48 11.56 12.82
CA PHE A 379 -10.16 11.40 12.20
C PHE A 379 -10.03 12.42 11.06
N THR A 380 -9.52 13.60 11.36
CA THR A 380 -9.25 14.64 10.38
C THR A 380 -8.25 14.14 9.32
N ASP A 381 -8.65 14.34 8.06
CA ASP A 381 -8.00 14.05 6.77
C ASP A 381 -6.62 14.77 6.57
N ASP A 382 -5.71 14.75 7.54
CA ASP A 382 -4.33 15.23 7.29
C ASP A 382 -3.45 14.17 6.62
N ASN A 383 -3.90 12.91 6.57
CA ASN A 383 -3.23 11.86 5.83
C ASN A 383 -3.65 11.88 4.36
N HIS A 384 -3.07 12.82 3.60
CA HIS A 384 -3.00 12.74 2.15
C HIS A 384 -2.42 11.38 1.71
N PHE A 385 -3.28 10.46 1.27
CA PHE A 385 -2.91 9.43 0.30
C PHE A 385 -2.68 10.10 -1.07
N GLY A 386 -1.66 10.93 -1.13
CA GLY A 386 -1.12 11.41 -2.39
C GLY A 386 -0.36 10.28 -3.06
N PHE A 387 -0.82 9.87 -4.25
CA PHE A 387 0.06 9.38 -5.30
C PHE A 387 1.03 10.53 -5.67
N GLY A 388 1.97 10.80 -4.78
CA GLY A 388 3.01 11.81 -4.90
C GLY A 388 4.36 11.12 -5.07
N LEU A 389 5.08 11.55 -6.10
CA LEU A 389 6.42 11.13 -6.47
C LEU A 389 7.37 10.92 -5.27
N HIS A 390 8.21 9.89 -5.39
CA HIS A 390 9.39 9.73 -4.55
C HIS A 390 10.24 10.99 -4.58
N GLY A 391 10.48 11.59 -3.41
CA GLY A 391 11.41 12.70 -3.29
C GLY A 391 11.35 13.45 -1.95
N ALA A 392 11.70 12.79 -0.83
CA ALA A 392 12.42 13.36 0.32
C ALA A 392 12.28 12.43 1.54
N ARG A 393 13.40 12.16 2.22
CA ARG A 393 13.47 11.38 3.47
C ARG A 393 12.84 12.18 4.62
N GLY A 394 11.54 12.04 4.83
CA GLY A 394 10.85 12.52 6.03
C GLY A 394 10.10 11.37 6.68
N LEU A 395 10.41 11.06 7.95
CA LEU A 395 9.61 10.13 8.76
C LEU A 395 8.18 10.67 8.85
N ARG A 396 7.18 9.81 8.63
CA ARG A 396 5.76 10.22 8.69
C ARG A 396 5.27 10.14 10.13
N LYS A 397 4.68 11.22 10.65
CA LYS A 397 3.90 11.15 11.89
C LYS A 397 2.61 10.41 11.58
N SER A 398 2.46 9.22 12.15
CA SER A 398 1.36 8.31 11.84
C SER A 398 0.50 8.14 13.07
N HIS A 399 -0.78 8.50 12.98
CA HIS A 399 -1.70 8.45 14.11
C HIS A 399 -2.46 7.11 14.09
N TYR A 400 -2.12 6.21 15.02
CA TYR A 400 -2.73 4.88 15.16
C TYR A 400 -3.53 4.77 16.48
N PRO A 401 -4.85 4.98 16.45
CA PRO A 401 -5.66 4.98 17.66
C PRO A 401 -5.83 3.55 18.19
N ILE A 402 -5.78 3.37 19.51
CA ILE A 402 -6.08 2.07 20.13
C ILE A 402 -7.60 1.85 20.09
N ASN A 403 -8.05 1.00 19.16
CA ASN A 403 -9.47 0.70 18.93
C ASN A 403 -9.87 -0.74 19.26
N ILE A 404 -8.99 -1.48 19.95
CA ILE A 404 -9.22 -2.83 20.47
C ILE A 404 -8.86 -2.87 21.96
N PRO A 405 -9.43 -3.81 22.74
CA PRO A 405 -9.11 -3.92 24.18
C PRO A 405 -7.60 -4.09 24.43
N ILE A 406 -7.07 -3.32 25.37
CA ILE A 406 -5.67 -3.45 25.81
C ILE A 406 -5.52 -4.81 26.51
N PRO A 407 -4.53 -5.64 26.12
CA PRO A 407 -4.31 -6.93 26.75
C PRO A 407 -4.05 -6.76 28.24
N SER A 408 -4.58 -7.65 29.08
CA SER A 408 -4.38 -7.58 30.54
C SER A 408 -2.91 -7.63 30.97
N SER A 409 -2.04 -8.14 30.11
CA SER A 409 -0.57 -8.20 30.26
C SER A 409 0.16 -6.90 29.88
N ALA A 410 -0.55 -5.89 29.37
CA ALA A 410 0.00 -4.62 28.93
C ALA A 410 -0.73 -3.44 29.61
N VAL A 411 -0.09 -2.27 29.56
CA VAL A 411 -0.66 -1.00 30.02
C VAL A 411 -0.42 0.06 28.96
N LEU A 412 -1.28 1.07 28.91
CA LEU A 412 -1.10 2.23 28.05
C LEU A 412 0.20 2.96 28.46
N LEU A 413 0.98 3.36 27.47
CA LEU A 413 2.19 4.13 27.72
C LEU A 413 1.82 5.58 28.03
N THR A 414 2.30 6.10 29.16
CA THR A 414 2.11 7.50 29.55
C THR A 414 3.43 8.27 29.47
N ASP A 415 3.37 9.60 29.48
CA ASP A 415 4.56 10.47 29.39
C ASP A 415 5.55 10.30 30.54
N GLU A 416 5.09 9.80 31.69
CA GLU A 416 5.90 9.57 32.88
C GLU A 416 6.66 8.23 32.85
N MET A 417 6.28 7.31 31.94
CA MET A 417 6.89 5.98 31.89
C MET A 417 8.28 6.02 31.25
N PRO A 418 9.29 5.36 31.86
CA PRO A 418 10.63 5.32 31.28
C PRO A 418 10.66 4.45 30.03
N VAL A 419 10.97 5.06 28.88
CA VAL A 419 11.19 4.37 27.60
C VAL A 419 12.55 4.78 27.06
N LYS A 420 13.37 3.77 26.71
CA LYS A 420 14.68 3.97 26.07
C LYS A 420 14.68 3.45 24.62
N VAL A 421 15.59 3.95 23.80
CA VAL A 421 15.84 3.38 22.47
C VAL A 421 16.14 1.88 22.60
N GLY A 422 15.53 1.08 21.73
CA GLY A 422 15.54 -0.39 21.77
C GLY A 422 14.43 -1.02 22.62
N THR A 423 13.56 -0.25 23.26
CA THR A 423 12.43 -0.80 24.03
C THR A 423 11.38 -1.39 23.07
N LYS A 424 10.90 -2.60 23.39
CA LYS A 424 9.77 -3.22 22.68
C LYS A 424 8.43 -2.75 23.25
N LEU A 425 7.57 -2.26 22.37
CA LEU A 425 6.23 -1.76 22.65
C LEU A 425 5.22 -2.51 21.77
N GLY A 426 3.93 -2.26 22.00
CA GLY A 426 2.84 -2.74 21.17
C GLY A 426 2.13 -1.58 20.48
N ALA A 427 1.90 -1.68 19.17
CA ALA A 427 1.08 -0.75 18.40
C ALA A 427 -0.21 -1.45 17.92
N CYS A 428 -1.31 -0.71 17.87
CA CYS A 428 -2.59 -1.18 17.36
C CYS A 428 -2.72 -0.86 15.86
N TRP A 429 -2.90 -1.88 15.03
CA TRP A 429 -3.16 -1.70 13.60
C TRP A 429 -4.09 -2.79 13.07
N GLY A 430 -5.03 -2.43 12.20
CA GLY A 430 -5.93 -3.42 11.56
C GLY A 430 -6.69 -4.32 12.55
N HIS A 431 -7.06 -3.82 13.72
CA HIS A 431 -7.67 -4.58 14.82
C HIS A 431 -6.80 -5.70 15.43
N SER A 432 -5.47 -5.61 15.29
CA SER A 432 -4.51 -6.52 15.90
C SER A 432 -3.38 -5.77 16.60
N TRP A 433 -2.74 -6.44 17.56
CA TRP A 433 -1.55 -5.93 18.26
C TRP A 433 -0.29 -6.39 17.54
N TYR A 434 0.60 -5.44 17.26
CA TYR A 434 1.90 -5.69 16.64
C TYR A 434 3.02 -5.26 17.58
N ASP A 435 4.09 -6.05 17.64
CA ASP A 435 5.30 -5.66 18.35
C ASP A 435 6.05 -4.61 17.52
N VAL A 436 6.51 -3.57 18.20
CA VAL A 436 7.26 -2.48 17.58
C VAL A 436 8.44 -2.09 18.46
N THR A 437 9.52 -1.59 17.86
CA THR A 437 10.75 -1.24 18.57
C THR A 437 11.03 0.26 18.47
N VAL A 438 11.32 0.89 19.60
CA VAL A 438 11.75 2.30 19.63
C VAL A 438 13.12 2.42 18.98
N LYS A 439 13.19 3.08 17.82
CA LYS A 439 14.43 3.33 17.07
C LYS A 439 15.11 4.63 17.49
N ASP A 440 14.32 5.65 17.81
CA ASP A 440 14.83 6.94 18.27
C ASP A 440 13.74 7.69 19.06
N ILE A 441 14.12 8.75 19.77
CA ILE A 441 13.20 9.64 20.49
C ILE A 441 13.48 11.05 20.02
N ASP A 442 12.49 11.69 19.39
CA ASP A 442 12.68 13.01 18.82
C ASP A 442 12.77 14.11 19.89
N ALA A 443 13.09 15.33 19.46
CA ALA A 443 13.27 16.48 20.36
C ALA A 443 11.98 16.90 21.08
N ASP A 444 10.81 16.54 20.54
CA ASP A 444 9.49 16.80 21.12
C ASP A 444 9.03 15.66 22.04
N GLY A 445 9.86 14.62 22.19
CA GLY A 445 9.60 13.46 23.03
C GLY A 445 8.74 12.40 22.36
N ASN A 446 8.39 12.52 21.09
CA ASN A 446 7.68 11.47 20.37
C ASN A 446 8.62 10.29 20.08
N LEU A 447 8.04 9.09 19.95
CA LEU A 447 8.81 7.89 19.72
C LEU A 447 8.87 7.61 18.22
N ILE A 448 10.09 7.48 17.68
CA ILE A 448 10.30 6.96 16.33
C ILE A 448 10.30 5.44 16.46
N ILE A 449 9.31 4.81 15.86
CA ILE A 449 9.01 3.40 16.02
C ILE A 449 9.29 2.66 14.71
N GLY A 450 10.00 1.53 14.82
CA GLY A 450 10.13 0.55 13.75
C GLY A 450 9.19 -0.64 13.96
N TRP A 451 8.50 -1.06 12.90
CA TRP A 451 7.59 -2.20 12.94
C TRP A 451 8.37 -3.52 12.86
N ASP A 452 8.32 -4.34 13.90
CA ASP A 452 9.04 -5.61 13.92
C ASP A 452 8.47 -6.53 12.83
N GLY A 453 9.31 -6.96 11.88
CA GLY A 453 8.91 -7.83 10.76
C GLY A 453 8.50 -7.09 9.47
N TYR A 454 8.60 -5.76 9.45
CA TYR A 454 8.38 -4.93 8.25
C TYR A 454 9.67 -4.21 7.84
N SER A 455 9.73 -3.70 6.59
CA SER A 455 10.89 -2.95 6.11
C SER A 455 10.95 -1.53 6.71
N ASP A 456 12.14 -0.93 6.74
CA ASP A 456 12.38 0.42 7.30
C ASP A 456 11.56 1.53 6.63
N GLY A 457 10.93 1.27 5.47
CA GLY A 457 9.99 2.18 4.83
C GLY A 457 8.68 2.41 5.61
N TRP A 458 8.42 1.62 6.65
CA TRP A 458 7.26 1.72 7.54
C TRP A 458 7.55 2.40 8.87
N ASP A 459 8.80 2.81 9.10
CA ASP A 459 9.16 3.56 10.30
C ASP A 459 8.38 4.87 10.38
N GLY A 460 7.90 5.19 11.58
CA GLY A 460 7.04 6.36 11.78
C GLY A 460 7.20 6.97 13.16
N VAL A 461 6.80 8.24 13.25
CA VAL A 461 6.70 8.93 14.55
C VAL A 461 5.32 8.62 15.13
N MET A 462 5.29 8.15 16.38
CA MET A 462 4.06 7.82 17.12
C MET A 462 4.04 8.53 18.48
N ASP A 463 2.83 8.94 18.88
CA ASP A 463 2.59 9.51 20.20
C ASP A 463 2.51 8.38 21.26
N ARG A 464 2.87 8.67 22.52
CA ARG A 464 2.94 7.63 23.57
C ARG A 464 1.59 7.00 23.88
N ASP A 465 0.52 7.79 23.82
CA ASP A 465 -0.87 7.36 24.04
C ASP A 465 -1.40 6.39 22.97
N GLN A 466 -0.63 6.13 21.92
CA GLN A 466 -0.92 5.16 20.86
C GLN A 466 -0.27 3.80 21.07
N LEU A 467 0.59 3.71 22.08
CA LEU A 467 1.46 2.57 22.33
C LEU A 467 1.12 1.93 23.67
N VAL A 468 1.28 0.62 23.73
CA VAL A 468 1.19 -0.15 24.98
C VAL A 468 2.54 -0.74 25.33
N ILE A 469 2.81 -0.83 26.62
CA ILE A 469 3.99 -1.51 27.14
C ILE A 469 3.57 -2.76 27.91
N LYS A 470 4.23 -3.89 27.63
CA LYS A 470 4.03 -5.13 28.39
C LYS A 470 4.48 -4.89 29.83
N LYS A 471 3.67 -5.27 30.82
CA LYS A 471 3.96 -5.08 32.26
C LYS A 471 5.33 -5.66 32.66
N THR A 472 5.74 -6.76 32.04
CA THR A 472 7.05 -7.39 32.24
C THR A 472 8.22 -6.55 31.73
N VAL A 473 8.00 -5.75 30.69
CA VAL A 473 9.01 -4.84 30.13
C VAL A 473 9.08 -3.58 30.98
N LEU A 474 7.92 -3.05 31.39
CA LEU A 474 7.84 -1.89 32.29
C LEU A 474 8.58 -2.15 33.62
N ALA A 475 8.32 -3.29 34.27
CA ALA A 475 8.97 -3.64 35.54
C ALA A 475 10.51 -3.67 35.44
N LYS A 476 11.06 -4.14 34.30
CA LYS A 476 12.51 -4.14 34.05
C LYS A 476 13.06 -2.72 33.88
N LEU A 477 12.31 -1.84 33.22
CA LEU A 477 12.71 -0.45 33.02
C LEU A 477 12.67 0.35 34.32
N GLU A 478 11.74 0.03 35.22
CA GLU A 478 11.66 0.61 36.57
C GLU A 478 12.79 0.11 37.49
N GLU A 479 13.19 -1.16 37.38
CA GLU A 479 14.31 -1.73 38.13
C GLU A 479 15.67 -1.16 37.70
N ASP A 480 15.82 -0.86 36.40
CA ASP A 480 17.00 -0.21 35.81
C ASP A 480 17.14 1.27 36.22
N GLN A 481 16.13 1.89 36.85
CA GLN A 481 16.25 3.27 37.33
C GLN A 481 17.09 3.38 38.61
N PRO A 482 17.97 4.38 38.74
CA PRO A 482 18.75 4.59 39.96
C PRO A 482 17.81 4.92 41.13
N LYS A 483 17.62 3.96 42.05
CA LYS A 483 16.88 4.16 43.31
C LYS A 483 17.48 5.34 44.08
N LYS A 484 16.72 6.44 44.25
CA LYS A 484 17.04 7.50 45.21
C LYS A 484 17.04 6.89 46.63
N MET A 485 18.21 6.55 47.16
CA MET A 485 18.37 6.11 48.54
C MET A 485 18.95 7.21 49.44
N ALA A 486 18.35 7.31 50.63
CA ALA A 486 18.72 8.15 51.76
C ALA A 486 20.08 7.79 52.41
N LYS A 487 20.70 8.79 53.04
CA LYS A 487 21.78 8.83 54.07
C LYS A 487 22.83 7.68 54.17
N ALA A 488 24.10 8.08 54.02
CA ALA A 488 25.40 7.35 54.12
C ALA A 488 25.87 7.04 55.58
N PRO A 489 27.11 6.51 55.92
CA PRO A 489 28.35 6.18 55.13
C PRO A 489 29.13 4.88 55.60
N PRO A 490 30.45 4.65 55.35
CA PRO A 490 31.21 4.43 54.09
C PRO A 490 32.22 3.23 54.08
N ALA A 491 32.69 2.77 52.90
CA ALA A 491 34.03 2.16 52.65
C ALA A 491 34.21 1.90 51.13
N SER A 492 34.96 2.73 50.38
CA SER A 492 36.40 2.69 50.05
C SER A 492 36.76 1.96 48.74
N SER A 493 36.99 2.72 47.65
CA SER A 493 38.23 2.74 46.82
C SER A 493 38.00 3.35 45.42
N LYS A 494 38.87 4.31 45.05
CA LYS A 494 39.14 4.97 43.74
C LYS A 494 40.68 4.84 43.52
N PRO A 495 41.34 5.17 42.38
CA PRO A 495 40.96 6.06 41.26
C PRO A 495 41.32 5.48 39.84
N LYS A 496 41.11 6.08 38.65
CA LYS A 496 41.46 7.43 38.13
C LYS A 496 40.82 7.66 36.72
N ASP A 497 40.59 8.94 36.41
CA ASP A 497 39.90 9.59 35.27
C ASP A 497 40.36 9.26 33.84
N ALA A 498 39.45 9.35 32.85
CA ALA A 498 39.23 10.55 32.02
C ALA A 498 38.36 10.25 30.76
N ASP A 499 37.08 10.60 30.78
CA ASP A 499 36.50 11.61 29.86
C ASP A 499 35.06 11.93 30.29
N LYS A 500 34.74 13.22 30.46
CA LYS A 500 33.41 13.70 30.89
C LYS A 500 32.64 14.18 29.65
N PRO A 501 31.40 13.73 29.41
CA PRO A 501 30.51 14.42 28.49
C PRO A 501 30.06 15.75 29.15
N GLN A 502 30.17 16.85 28.42
CA GLN A 502 29.68 18.15 28.84
C GLN A 502 28.15 18.08 29.07
N THR A 503 27.74 18.27 30.32
CA THR A 503 26.37 18.68 30.65
C THR A 503 26.14 20.05 30.01
N GLY A 504 25.34 20.10 28.94
CA GLY A 504 24.97 21.36 28.31
C GLY A 504 23.93 22.09 29.17
N ASP A 505 24.26 23.31 29.60
CA ASP A 505 23.33 24.25 30.23
C ASP A 505 22.07 24.43 29.36
N ARG A 506 20.90 24.04 29.87
CA ARG A 506 19.60 24.24 29.21
C ARG A 506 19.01 25.58 29.65
N PHE A 507 18.42 26.33 28.73
CA PHE A 507 17.85 27.64 29.01
C PHE A 507 16.35 27.68 28.69
N ARG A 508 15.62 28.36 29.55
CA ARG A 508 14.22 28.77 29.33
C ARG A 508 14.19 30.22 28.87
N LEU A 509 13.40 30.49 27.84
CA LEU A 509 13.13 31.84 27.33
C LEU A 509 11.82 32.35 27.92
N VAL A 510 11.91 33.32 28.82
CA VAL A 510 10.75 33.94 29.48
C VAL A 510 10.54 35.35 28.94
N LEU A 511 9.36 35.60 28.37
CA LEU A 511 8.92 36.95 28.01
C LEU A 511 8.41 37.65 29.26
N LYS A 512 9.13 38.68 29.71
CA LYS A 512 8.76 39.45 30.91
C LYS A 512 7.76 40.55 30.60
N SER A 513 7.90 41.19 29.44
CA SER A 513 7.01 42.24 28.97
C SER A 513 7.18 42.46 27.48
N HIS A 514 6.09 42.81 26.78
CA HIS A 514 6.13 43.23 25.37
C HIS A 514 6.45 44.73 25.19
N GLY A 515 6.74 45.45 26.28
CA GLY A 515 6.97 46.89 26.28
C GLY A 515 5.83 47.65 25.61
N ASN A 516 6.15 48.74 24.90
CA ASN A 516 5.18 49.53 24.11
C ASN A 516 4.98 49.02 22.67
N ARG A 517 5.47 47.82 22.32
CA ARG A 517 5.52 47.29 20.95
C ARG A 517 4.81 45.94 20.81
N LYS A 518 3.57 45.86 21.30
CA LYS A 518 2.75 44.64 21.31
C LYS A 518 2.63 43.95 19.95
N ILE A 519 2.32 44.69 18.87
CA ILE A 519 2.12 44.09 17.54
C ILE A 519 3.41 43.46 16.98
N PRO A 520 4.57 44.15 16.97
CA PRO A 520 5.85 43.54 16.59
C PRO A 520 6.24 42.32 17.43
N VAL A 521 6.04 42.37 18.75
CA VAL A 521 6.37 41.26 19.66
C VAL A 521 5.45 40.06 19.41
N THR A 522 4.16 40.29 19.20
CA THR A 522 3.17 39.21 18.90
C THR A 522 3.56 38.47 17.62
N LYS A 523 4.01 39.16 16.58
CA LYS A 523 4.48 38.52 15.33
C LYS A 523 5.68 37.60 15.56
N VAL A 524 6.67 38.06 16.33
CA VAL A 524 7.84 37.24 16.67
C VAL A 524 7.44 36.05 17.55
N VAL A 525 6.44 36.19 18.42
CA VAL A 525 5.93 35.07 19.23
C VAL A 525 5.21 34.03 18.37
N VAL A 526 4.40 34.44 17.38
CA VAL A 526 3.83 33.52 16.37
C VAL A 526 4.94 32.76 15.66
N ASP A 527 5.99 33.45 15.20
CA ASP A 527 7.12 32.82 14.50
C ASP A 527 7.90 31.81 15.38
N ILE A 528 7.95 32.03 16.70
CA ILE A 528 8.70 31.17 17.65
C ILE A 528 7.87 29.98 18.13
N THR A 529 6.56 30.17 18.32
CA THR A 529 5.67 29.22 19.00
C THR A 529 4.69 28.51 18.06
N GLY A 530 4.46 29.04 16.86
CA GLY A 530 3.55 28.45 15.87
C GLY A 530 2.06 28.60 16.19
N ILE A 531 1.69 29.33 17.25
CA ILE A 531 0.30 29.58 17.63
C ILE A 531 -0.32 30.68 16.76
N ASP A 532 -1.64 30.64 16.57
CA ASP A 532 -2.36 31.58 15.72
C ASP A 532 -2.32 33.02 16.24
N LEU A 533 -2.42 34.02 15.35
CA LEU A 533 -2.27 35.45 15.68
C LEU A 533 -3.21 35.95 16.78
N LYS A 534 -4.42 35.36 16.88
CA LYS A 534 -5.41 35.70 17.90
C LYS A 534 -4.97 35.18 19.27
N GLU A 535 -4.54 33.92 19.34
CA GLU A 535 -4.05 33.29 20.56
C GLU A 535 -2.71 33.90 21.01
N ALA A 536 -1.82 34.22 20.07
CA ALA A 536 -0.56 34.90 20.36
C ALA A 536 -0.74 36.26 21.03
N GLY A 537 -1.79 37.00 20.67
CA GLY A 537 -2.12 38.29 21.29
C GLY A 537 -2.45 38.15 22.78
N GLU A 538 -3.30 37.17 23.11
CA GLU A 538 -3.69 36.83 24.50
C GLU A 538 -2.51 36.21 25.27
N TYR A 539 -1.69 35.40 24.59
CA TYR A 539 -0.51 34.76 25.14
C TYR A 539 0.57 35.78 25.52
N VAL A 540 0.79 36.81 24.70
CA VAL A 540 1.73 37.89 24.98
C VAL A 540 1.22 38.85 26.06
N ASP A 541 -0.09 39.03 26.21
CA ASP A 541 -0.67 39.85 27.30
C ASP A 541 -0.51 39.20 28.68
N SER A 542 -0.29 37.89 28.74
CA SER A 542 -0.15 37.11 29.98
C SER A 542 1.28 37.13 30.56
N CYS A 543 2.08 38.15 30.23
CA CYS A 543 3.43 38.31 30.75
C CYS A 543 3.45 38.47 32.29
N PRO A 544 4.39 37.82 33.02
CA PRO A 544 5.51 37.04 32.52
C PRO A 544 5.14 35.61 32.10
N ILE A 545 5.52 35.20 30.89
CA ILE A 545 5.19 33.88 30.34
C ILE A 545 6.39 33.21 29.66
N THR A 546 6.45 31.87 29.70
CA THR A 546 7.51 31.10 29.05
C THR A 546 7.18 30.87 27.58
N LEU A 547 8.08 31.30 26.69
CA LEU A 547 7.90 31.13 25.24
C LEU A 547 8.46 29.79 24.75
N LYS A 548 9.60 29.36 25.29
CA LYS A 548 10.25 28.10 24.91
C LYS A 548 11.18 27.60 26.01
N GLN A 549 11.27 26.28 26.16
CA GLN A 549 12.10 25.61 27.17
C GLN A 549 13.15 24.72 26.49
N ASN A 550 14.12 24.23 27.26
CA ASN A 550 15.17 23.31 26.83
C ASN A 550 16.08 23.83 25.70
N LEU A 551 16.21 25.15 25.57
CA LEU A 551 17.04 25.76 24.53
C LEU A 551 18.53 25.56 24.82
N SER A 552 19.30 25.33 23.77
CA SER A 552 20.76 25.46 23.84
C SER A 552 21.13 26.92 24.10
N LYS A 553 22.33 27.18 24.65
CA LYS A 553 22.81 28.55 24.90
C LYS A 553 22.78 29.43 23.63
N GLN A 554 23.13 28.85 22.48
CA GLN A 554 23.16 29.57 21.20
C GLN A 554 21.75 29.93 20.71
N ASP A 555 20.79 29.01 20.83
CA ASP A 555 19.41 29.25 20.42
C ASP A 555 18.70 30.24 21.36
N ALA A 556 18.96 30.12 22.67
CA ALA A 556 18.45 31.02 23.70
C ALA A 556 18.90 32.47 23.47
N GLU A 557 20.19 32.68 23.21
CA GLU A 557 20.73 34.02 22.91
C GLU A 557 20.23 34.58 21.57
N SER A 558 20.05 33.72 20.56
CA SER A 558 19.50 34.11 19.25
C SER A 558 18.04 34.57 19.35
N LEU A 559 17.19 33.80 20.04
CA LEU A 559 15.78 34.13 20.25
C LEU A 559 15.59 35.36 21.15
N ARG A 560 16.42 35.49 22.19
CA ARG A 560 16.45 36.69 23.03
C ARG A 560 16.73 37.95 22.21
N LYS A 561 17.76 37.92 21.34
CA LYS A 561 18.10 39.07 20.47
C LYS A 561 16.95 39.43 19.52
N LYS A 562 16.25 38.45 18.96
CA LYS A 562 15.10 38.69 18.07
C LYS A 562 13.94 39.38 18.79
N LEU A 563 13.62 38.94 20.01
CA LEU A 563 12.56 39.53 20.83
C LEU A 563 12.93 40.90 21.38
N GLU A 564 14.16 41.10 21.85
CA GLU A 564 14.66 42.40 22.29
C GLU A 564 14.68 43.42 21.14
N SER A 565 15.03 43.00 19.92
CA SER A 565 14.96 43.84 18.71
C SER A 565 13.52 44.25 18.36
N ALA A 566 12.54 43.41 18.70
CA ALA A 566 11.11 43.74 18.56
C ALA A 566 10.59 44.66 19.68
N GLY A 567 11.38 44.91 20.72
CA GLY A 567 11.05 45.80 21.84
C GLY A 567 10.47 45.07 23.07
N ALA A 568 10.65 43.76 23.17
CA ALA A 568 10.29 42.98 24.35
C ALA A 568 11.42 42.94 25.39
N GLU A 569 11.05 42.81 26.66
CA GLU A 569 11.97 42.46 27.74
C GLU A 569 11.92 40.95 27.97
N VAL A 570 13.08 40.30 27.88
CA VAL A 570 13.20 38.83 27.91
C VAL A 570 14.27 38.42 28.91
N ALA A 571 13.98 37.38 29.69
CA ALA A 571 14.96 36.73 30.56
C ALA A 571 15.30 35.33 30.06
N LEU A 572 16.58 34.98 30.19
CA LEU A 572 17.07 33.61 30.04
C LEU A 572 17.32 33.05 31.44
N GLU A 573 16.59 31.99 31.77
CA GLU A 573 16.74 31.29 33.03
C GLU A 573 17.39 29.94 32.76
N LEU A 574 18.40 29.57 33.56
CA LEU A 574 19.01 28.25 33.51
C LEU A 574 18.01 27.23 34.04
N GLN A 575 17.80 26.13 33.31
CA GLN A 575 16.92 25.03 33.69
C GLN A 575 17.69 23.86 34.31
#